data_AF-A0A2K3NGI6-F1
#
_entry.id   AF-A0A2K3NGI6-F1
#
_cell.length_a   1.000
_cell.length_b   1.000
_cell.length_c   1.000
_cell.angle_alpha   90.00
_cell.angle_beta   90.00
_cell.angle_gamma   90.00
#
_symmetry.space_group_name_H-M   'P 1'
#
loop_
_entity.id
_entity.type
_entity.pdbx_description
1 polymer ?
#
loop_
_entity_poly.entity_id
_entity_poly.type
_entity_poly.pdbx_seq_one_letter_code
_entity_poly.pdbx_strand_id
1 'polypeptide(L)'
;MQDFIKNLARQVLDGVLETLGADLCWLGAYGLKFAMLVWMLWNNRNNFAWNQSKETGQQLGVKAQWLWNEWNTVQEMWDFIKNLARQVLDGVLETLGADLCWLGA
;
A
#
# COMPACT_ATOMS: atom_id res chain seq x y z
N MET A 1 22.35 -11.91 0.33
CA MET A 1 21.74 -10.57 0.52
C MET A 1 20.24 -10.60 0.16
N GLN A 2 19.88 -11.02 -1.05
CA GLN A 2 18.47 -11.28 -1.45
C GLN A 2 17.75 -12.32 -0.57
N ASP A 3 18.45 -13.39 -0.15
CA ASP A 3 17.83 -14.45 0.68
C ASP A 3 17.64 -14.03 2.15
N PHE A 4 18.41 -13.04 2.61
CA PHE A 4 18.24 -12.44 3.92
C PHE A 4 17.00 -11.55 3.97
N ILE A 5 16.73 -10.81 2.87
CA ILE A 5 15.51 -10.02 2.70
C ILE A 5 14.28 -10.94 2.64
N LYS A 6 14.37 -12.08 1.96
CA LYS A 6 13.29 -13.08 1.90
C LYS A 6 13.02 -13.74 3.25
N ASN A 7 14.06 -14.08 4.01
CA ASN A 7 13.91 -14.66 5.35
C ASN A 7 13.41 -13.65 6.38
N LEU A 8 13.78 -12.37 6.25
CA LEU A 8 13.28 -11.31 7.11
C LEU A 8 11.84 -10.93 6.77
N ALA A 9 11.47 -10.93 5.48
CA ALA A 9 10.09 -10.77 5.03
C ALA A 9 9.20 -11.90 5.57
N ARG A 10 9.70 -13.15 5.60
CA ARG A 10 9.00 -14.26 6.29
C ARG A 10 8.85 -14.02 7.78
N GLN A 11 9.91 -13.70 8.51
CA GLN A 11 9.81 -13.50 9.97
C GLN A 11 8.90 -12.34 10.38
N VAL A 12 8.89 -11.26 9.60
CA VAL A 12 7.97 -10.12 9.81
C VAL A 12 6.55 -10.52 9.41
N LEU A 13 6.37 -11.22 8.29
CA LEU A 13 5.07 -11.71 7.87
C LEU A 13 4.49 -12.70 8.88
N ASP A 14 5.29 -13.62 9.40
CA ASP A 14 4.89 -14.63 10.39
C ASP A 14 4.54 -13.97 11.74
N GLY A 15 5.36 -13.01 12.19
CA GLY A 15 5.06 -12.24 13.41
C GLY A 15 3.82 -11.34 13.27
N VAL A 16 3.60 -10.76 12.08
CA VAL A 16 2.42 -9.97 11.74
C VAL A 16 1.18 -10.85 11.56
N LEU A 17 1.30 -12.05 11.01
CA LEU A 17 0.20 -13.01 10.84
C LEU A 17 -0.29 -13.53 12.20
N GLU A 18 0.62 -13.78 13.14
CA GLU A 18 0.28 -14.20 14.50
C GLU A 18 -0.36 -13.08 15.33
N THR A 19 0.01 -11.81 15.10
CA THR A 19 -0.64 -10.66 15.77
C THR A 19 -1.91 -10.18 15.09
N LEU A 20 -2.06 -10.40 13.78
CA LEU A 20 -3.24 -9.99 13.01
C LEU A 20 -4.29 -11.10 12.82
N GLY A 21 -3.97 -12.35 13.19
CA GLY A 21 -4.85 -13.51 13.03
C GLY A 21 -6.14 -13.49 13.86
N ALA A 22 -6.28 -12.56 14.81
CA ALA A 22 -7.46 -12.49 15.69
C ALA A 22 -8.42 -11.31 15.42
N ASP A 23 -7.96 -10.19 14.83
CA ASP A 23 -8.75 -8.93 14.83
C ASP A 23 -8.83 -8.21 13.46
N LEU A 24 -8.48 -8.88 12.35
CA LEU A 24 -8.37 -8.25 11.02
C LEU A 24 -9.70 -7.72 10.42
N CYS A 25 -10.85 -7.98 11.05
CA CYS A 25 -12.15 -7.47 10.56
C CYS A 25 -12.42 -6.01 10.94
N TRP A 26 -11.68 -5.42 11.89
CA TRP A 26 -11.93 -4.05 12.41
C TRP A 26 -10.93 -2.98 11.96
N LEU A 27 -9.81 -3.34 11.30
CA LEU A 27 -8.66 -2.44 11.09
C LEU A 27 -8.31 -2.14 9.63
N GLY A 28 -9.27 -2.11 8.72
CA GLY A 28 -9.01 -1.88 7.28
C GLY A 28 -8.23 -0.58 6.97
N ALA A 29 -8.43 0.49 7.74
CA ALA A 29 -7.75 1.78 7.52
C ALA A 29 -6.65 2.12 8.53
N TYR A 30 -6.77 1.65 9.78
CA TYR A 30 -5.79 1.93 10.83
C TYR A 30 -4.59 0.99 10.75
N GLY A 31 -4.78 -0.26 10.33
CA GLY A 31 -3.70 -1.25 10.25
C GLY A 31 -2.53 -0.82 9.36
N LEU A 32 -2.82 -0.16 8.24
CA LEU A 32 -1.80 0.28 7.29
C LEU A 32 -0.97 1.47 7.82
N LYS A 33 -1.59 2.41 8.54
CA LYS A 33 -0.87 3.52 9.21
C LYS A 33 0.07 2.99 10.29
N PHE A 34 -0.41 2.04 11.10
CA PHE A 34 0.42 1.37 12.10
C PHE A 34 1.56 0.58 11.44
N ALA A 35 1.31 -0.11 10.32
CA ALA A 35 2.35 -0.81 9.58
C ALA A 35 3.47 0.13 9.09
N MET A 36 3.12 1.32 8.56
CA MET A 36 4.12 2.33 8.16
C MET A 36 4.92 2.89 9.35
N LEU A 37 4.28 3.12 10.49
CA LEU A 37 4.97 3.53 11.73
C LEU A 37 5.95 2.46 12.23
N VAL A 38 5.51 1.21 12.26
CA VAL A 38 6.34 0.05 12.65
C VAL A 38 7.53 -0.10 11.71
N TRP A 39 7.32 0.06 10.40
CA TRP A 39 8.41 0.07 9.42
C TRP A 39 9.40 1.20 9.69
N MET A 40 8.94 2.44 9.89
CA MET A 40 9.84 3.57 10.15
C MET A 40 10.66 3.42 11.44
N LEU A 41 10.05 2.89 12.50
CA LEU A 41 10.74 2.55 13.74
C LEU A 41 11.80 1.46 13.54
N TRP A 42 11.46 0.42 12.77
CA TRP A 42 12.41 -0.63 12.39
C TRP A 42 13.57 -0.07 11.58
N ASN A 43 13.29 0.83 10.63
CA ASN A 43 14.31 1.44 9.79
C ASN A 43 15.27 2.31 10.62
N ASN A 44 14.74 3.09 11.58
CA ASN A 44 15.57 3.86 12.51
C ASN A 44 16.43 2.97 13.43
N ARG A 45 15.89 1.83 13.89
CA ARG A 45 16.67 0.85 14.67
C ARG A 45 17.81 0.25 13.86
N ASN A 46 17.57 -0.08 12.59
CA ASN A 46 18.62 -0.56 11.69
C ASN A 46 19.66 0.52 11.42
N ASN A 47 19.24 1.77 11.21
CA ASN A 47 20.18 2.88 11.01
C ASN A 47 21.08 3.08 12.23
N PHE A 48 20.56 2.90 13.44
CA PHE A 48 21.38 2.92 14.64
C PHE A 48 22.37 1.75 14.70
N ALA A 49 21.95 0.56 14.31
CA ALA A 49 22.80 -0.63 14.32
C ALA A 49 23.97 -0.54 13.32
N TRP A 50 23.74 0.07 12.15
CA TRP A 50 24.73 0.11 11.06
C TRP A 50 25.48 1.44 10.94
N ASN A 51 24.85 2.56 11.29
CA ASN A 51 25.37 3.91 11.07
C ASN A 51 25.49 4.74 12.37
N GLN A 52 25.15 4.16 13.53
CA GLN A 52 25.10 4.84 14.85
C GLN A 52 24.25 6.13 14.89
N SER A 53 23.43 6.36 13.86
CA SER A 53 22.53 7.51 13.77
C SER A 53 21.13 7.11 14.24
N LYS A 54 20.48 8.00 15.01
CA LYS A 54 19.16 7.75 15.59
C LYS A 54 18.29 9.00 15.48
N GLU A 55 17.21 8.91 14.72
CA GLU A 55 16.14 9.90 14.72
C GLU A 55 15.26 9.72 15.97
N THR A 56 14.69 10.82 16.47
CA THR A 56 13.81 10.77 17.64
C THR A 56 12.43 10.19 17.28
N GLY A 57 11.78 9.53 18.25
CA GLY A 57 10.49 8.85 18.01
C GLY A 57 9.38 9.78 17.51
N GLN A 58 9.32 11.03 17.98
CA GLN A 58 8.36 12.02 17.51
C GLN A 58 8.60 12.41 16.04
N GLN A 59 9.87 12.58 15.63
CA GLN A 59 10.21 12.88 14.23
C GLN A 59 9.81 11.73 13.30
N LEU A 60 9.97 10.48 13.75
CA LEU A 60 9.54 9.30 12.98
C LEU A 60 8.03 9.21 12.86
N GLY A 61 7.29 9.56 13.91
CA GLY A 61 5.83 9.60 13.88
C GLY A 61 5.31 10.59 12.85
N VAL A 62 5.84 11.82 12.86
CA VAL A 62 5.49 12.86 11.89
C VAL A 62 5.86 12.44 10.47
N LYS A 63 7.05 11.83 10.28
CA LYS A 63 7.53 11.36 8.97
C LYS A 63 6.67 10.20 8.43
N ALA A 64 6.26 9.28 9.29
CA ALA A 64 5.37 8.18 8.91
C ALA A 64 3.96 8.68 8.56
N GLN A 65 3.43 9.67 9.28
CA GLN A 65 2.16 10.30 8.95
C GLN A 65 2.22 11.04 7.61
N TRP A 66 3.33 11.73 7.34
CA TRP A 66 3.56 12.39 6.05
C TRP A 66 3.63 11.40 4.89
N LEU A 67 4.41 10.33 5.04
CA LEU A 67 4.49 9.22 4.07
C LEU A 67 3.13 8.54 3.84
N TRP A 68 2.33 8.39 4.90
CA TRP A 68 0.97 7.88 4.76
C TRP A 68 0.09 8.79 3.89
N ASN A 69 0.14 10.10 4.12
CA ASN A 69 -0.65 11.06 3.36
C ASN A 69 -0.25 11.09 1.88
N GLU A 70 1.06 10.96 1.60
CA GLU A 70 1.57 10.87 0.24
C GLU A 70 1.08 9.59 -0.44
N TRP A 71 1.19 8.44 0.24
CA TRP A 71 0.65 7.17 -0.26
C TRP A 71 -0.86 7.22 -0.52
N ASN A 72 -1.62 7.83 0.39
CA ASN A 72 -3.07 7.98 0.24
C ASN A 72 -3.43 8.80 -1.00
N THR A 73 -2.71 9.90 -1.25
CA THR A 73 -2.88 10.71 -2.47
C THR A 73 -2.63 9.89 -3.74
N VAL A 74 -1.58 9.05 -3.73
CA VAL A 74 -1.27 8.15 -4.86
C VAL A 74 -2.39 7.12 -5.07
N GLN A 75 -2.98 6.58 -4.00
CA GLN A 75 -4.11 5.66 -4.12
C GLN A 75 -5.34 6.33 -4.72
N GLU A 76 -5.65 7.56 -4.29
CA GLU A 76 -6.77 8.33 -4.86
C GLU A 76 -6.57 8.59 -6.35
N MET A 77 -5.36 8.98 -6.77
CA MET A 77 -5.02 9.15 -8.18
C MET A 77 -5.13 7.84 -8.97
N TRP A 78 -4.67 6.74 -8.38
CA TRP A 78 -4.72 5.42 -9.01
C TRP A 78 -6.16 4.94 -9.23
N ASP A 79 -7.02 5.15 -8.24
CA ASP A 79 -8.44 4.81 -8.35
C ASP A 79 -9.16 5.72 -9.36
N PHE A 80 -8.78 6.99 -9.45
CA PHE A 80 -9.25 7.88 -10.51
C PHE A 80 -8.87 7.36 -11.90
N ILE A 81 -7.61 6.97 -12.12
CA ILE A 81 -7.13 6.43 -13.39
C ILE A 81 -7.86 5.13 -13.76
N LYS A 82 -8.02 4.22 -12.80
CA LYS A 82 -8.79 2.98 -13.02
C LYS A 82 -10.23 3.27 -13.45
N ASN A 83 -10.87 4.23 -12.79
CA ASN A 83 -12.26 4.58 -13.09
C ASN A 83 -12.39 5.25 -14.47
N LEU A 84 -11.44 6.11 -14.85
CA LEU A 84 -11.37 6.63 -16.22
C LEU A 84 -11.18 5.53 -17.25
N ALA A 85 -10.25 4.60 -17.00
CA ALA A 85 -10.00 3.48 -17.91
C ALA A 85 -11.24 2.60 -18.09
N ARG A 86 -12.01 2.35 -17.02
CA ARG A 86 -13.30 1.65 -17.11
C ARG A 86 -14.32 2.43 -17.93
N GLN A 87 -14.51 3.72 -17.67
CA GLN A 87 -15.47 4.53 -18.44
C GLN A 87 -15.17 4.55 -19.93
N VAL A 88 -13.89 4.68 -20.30
CA VAL A 88 -13.46 4.63 -21.71
C VAL A 88 -13.72 3.24 -22.30
N LEU A 89 -13.37 2.18 -21.57
CA LEU A 89 -13.60 0.81 -22.02
C LEU A 89 -15.09 0.54 -22.25
N ASP A 90 -15.94 0.92 -21.29
CA ASP A 90 -17.38 0.74 -21.35
C ASP A 90 -17.96 1.53 -22.55
N GLY A 91 -17.54 2.78 -22.74
CA GLY A 91 -17.96 3.59 -23.88
C GLY A 91 -17.54 3.02 -25.24
N VAL A 92 -16.34 2.44 -25.34
CA VAL A 92 -15.88 1.75 -26.56
C VAL A 92 -16.66 0.46 -26.81
N LEU A 93 -17.00 -0.26 -25.76
CA LEU A 93 -17.74 -1.52 -25.86
C LEU A 93 -19.19 -1.26 -26.33
N GLU A 94 -19.79 -0.16 -25.88
CA GLU A 94 -21.09 0.31 -26.35
C GLU A 94 -21.08 0.75 -27.82
N THR A 95 -20.06 1.50 -28.28
CA THR A 95 -19.98 1.92 -29.68
C THR A 95 -19.77 0.73 -30.63
N LEU A 96 -18.85 -0.18 -30.29
CA LEU A 96 -18.64 -1.39 -31.09
C LEU A 96 -19.86 -2.31 -31.06
N GLY A 97 -20.54 -2.42 -29.92
CA GLY A 97 -21.79 -3.18 -29.81
C GLY A 97 -22.91 -2.59 -30.67
N ALA A 98 -23.04 -1.27 -30.72
CA ALA A 98 -24.00 -0.59 -31.58
C ALA A 98 -23.71 -0.84 -33.07
N ASP A 99 -22.44 -0.73 -33.49
CA ASP A 99 -22.03 -0.96 -34.89
C ASP A 99 -22.26 -2.42 -35.34
N LEU A 100 -22.06 -3.40 -34.46
CA LEU A 100 -22.38 -4.81 -34.71
C LEU A 100 -23.89 -5.07 -34.86
N CYS A 101 -24.73 -4.36 -34.10
CA CYS A 101 -26.19 -4.43 -34.24
C CYS A 101 -26.67 -3.91 -35.59
N TRP A 102 -25.99 -2.91 -36.18
CA TRP A 102 -26.34 -2.36 -37.50
C TRP A 102 -25.88 -3.22 -38.68
N LEU A 103 -24.84 -4.05 -38.51
CA LEU A 103 -24.34 -4.94 -39.56
C LEU A 103 -25.14 -6.26 -39.68
N GLY A 104 -26.09 -6.52 -38.78
CA GLY A 104 -26.91 -7.73 -38.74
C GLY A 104 -28.35 -7.59 -39.26
N ALA A 105 -28.73 -6.42 -39.79
CA ALA A 105 -30.04 -6.14 -40.39
C ALA A 105 -29.95 -6.10 -41.93
#